data_AF-A0A225SVR1-F1
#
_entry.id   AF-A0A225SVR1-F1
#
_cell.length_a   1.000
_cell.length_b   1.000
_cell.length_c   1.000
_cell.angle_alpha   90.00
_cell.angle_beta   90.00
_cell.angle_gamma   90.00
#
_symmetry.space_group_name_H-M   'P 1'
#
loop_
_entity.id
_entity.type
_entity.pdbx_description
1 polymer ?
#
loop_
_entity_poly.entity_id
_entity_poly.type
_entity_poly.pdbx_seq_one_letter_code
_entity_poly.pdbx_strand_id
1 'polypeptide(L)'
;MDVVELRARALAAAAPLLKTLSNKHHAISKLLIKDEENKKRWRGRVLDADLFPVISFTKRGRRRLLILNQLLQALAYCGAGTAKTKGLAYEWSVRIGDVSVAFELKDVNAPMNELTRRRKERDEPSDLELVISCEPTVGIKTEWCDSASRPIEAQMREIVAGFLIIAEFSYRSDEIDRVERLRQEKAELEAEIQRHKQERLQEQLDGWKNAEEERRGDLLMEVEEWKKAQEIRAFIDARLLAAKDGTPEDRDLAERWASWAMSIAAAIDPITKDRADENDQ
;
A
#
# COMPACT_ATOMS: atom_id res chain seq x y z
N MET A 1 -1.59 37.54 4.42
CA MET A 1 -2.85 36.86 4.07
C MET A 1 -2.65 36.24 2.72
N ASP A 2 -2.72 34.92 2.64
CA ASP A 2 -2.57 34.16 1.41
C ASP A 2 -3.73 34.48 0.45
N VAL A 3 -3.49 34.47 -0.86
CA VAL A 3 -4.49 34.72 -1.91
C VAL A 3 -5.69 33.77 -1.77
N VAL A 4 -5.42 32.54 -1.32
CA VAL A 4 -6.43 31.52 -1.01
C VAL A 4 -7.41 32.00 0.06
N GLU A 5 -6.91 32.54 1.16
CA GLU A 5 -7.75 32.99 2.27
C GLU A 5 -8.68 34.12 1.85
N LEU A 6 -8.16 35.06 1.05
CA LEU A 6 -8.95 36.17 0.52
C LEU A 6 -10.06 35.67 -0.39
N ARG A 7 -9.76 34.75 -1.30
CA ARG A 7 -10.75 34.14 -2.20
C ARG A 7 -11.80 33.35 -1.43
N ALA A 8 -11.39 32.53 -0.46
CA ALA A 8 -12.29 31.75 0.38
C ALA A 8 -13.26 32.65 1.17
N ARG A 9 -12.74 33.74 1.76
CA ARG A 9 -13.57 34.72 2.47
C ARG A 9 -14.52 35.47 1.55
N ALA A 10 -14.08 35.83 0.33
CA ALA A 10 -14.94 36.46 -0.66
C ALA A 10 -16.10 35.54 -1.10
N LEU A 11 -15.82 34.26 -1.36
CA LEU A 11 -16.85 33.27 -1.68
C LEU A 11 -17.83 33.06 -0.52
N ALA A 12 -17.31 32.93 0.70
CA ALA A 12 -18.14 32.79 1.90
C ALA A 12 -18.99 34.05 2.19
N ALA A 13 -18.50 35.24 1.83
CA ALA A 13 -19.24 36.50 1.93
C ALA A 13 -20.37 36.60 0.90
N ALA A 14 -20.19 36.01 -0.29
CA ALA A 14 -21.23 35.96 -1.32
C ALA A 14 -22.30 34.90 -1.04
N ALA A 15 -22.00 33.87 -0.24
CA ALA A 15 -22.93 32.77 0.01
C ALA A 15 -24.22 33.24 0.72
N PRO A 16 -25.40 32.79 0.24
CA PRO A 16 -26.67 33.11 0.88
C PRO A 16 -26.81 32.34 2.19
N LEU A 17 -27.24 33.05 3.24
CA LEU A 17 -27.44 32.48 4.57
C LEU A 17 -28.94 32.34 4.86
N LEU A 18 -29.50 31.17 4.54
CA LEU A 18 -30.90 30.88 4.78
C LEU A 18 -31.10 30.37 6.21
N LYS A 19 -31.95 31.05 6.98
CA LYS A 19 -32.26 30.71 8.38
C LYS A 19 -33.43 29.75 8.54
N THR A 20 -33.93 29.17 7.44
CA THR A 20 -35.15 28.35 7.43
C THR A 20 -34.90 26.99 6.76
N LEU A 21 -35.70 25.99 7.14
CA LEU A 21 -35.73 24.66 6.48
C LEU A 21 -36.70 24.63 5.29
N SER A 22 -37.03 25.78 4.69
CA SER A 22 -37.94 25.85 3.54
C SER A 22 -37.27 25.33 2.28
N ASN A 23 -36.02 25.75 2.04
CA ASN A 23 -35.13 25.12 1.08
C ASN A 23 -34.21 24.19 1.87
N LYS A 24 -34.26 22.88 1.63
CA LYS A 24 -33.50 21.89 2.40
C LYS A 24 -32.37 21.34 1.54
N HIS A 25 -31.16 21.28 2.09
CA HIS A 25 -30.10 20.52 1.45
C HIS A 25 -30.51 19.03 1.34
N HIS A 26 -30.12 18.35 0.26
CA HIS A 26 -30.51 16.95 0.00
C HIS A 26 -30.23 16.01 1.17
N ALA A 27 -29.05 16.15 1.79
CA ALA A 27 -28.66 15.34 2.94
C ALA A 27 -29.55 15.58 4.18
N ILE A 28 -29.98 16.83 4.40
CA ILE A 28 -30.92 17.18 5.48
C ILE A 28 -32.32 16.64 5.17
N SER A 29 -32.74 16.70 3.91
CA SER A 29 -34.02 16.12 3.47
C SER A 29 -34.09 14.62 3.75
N LYS A 30 -33.02 13.88 3.41
CA LYS A 30 -32.91 12.45 3.72
C LYS A 30 -33.00 12.16 5.21
N LEU A 31 -32.34 12.98 6.04
CA LEU A 31 -32.41 12.82 7.50
C LEU A 31 -33.81 13.10 8.04
N LEU A 32 -34.50 14.14 7.55
CA LEU A 32 -35.85 14.46 7.99
C LEU A 32 -36.87 13.38 7.60
N ILE A 33 -36.72 12.77 6.42
CA ILE A 33 -37.54 11.61 6.01
C ILE A 33 -37.34 10.45 6.99
N LYS A 34 -36.08 10.13 7.33
CA LYS A 34 -35.75 9.08 8.30
C LYS A 34 -36.29 9.40 9.71
N ASP A 35 -36.22 10.66 10.12
CA ASP A 35 -36.79 11.15 11.39
C ASP A 35 -38.31 10.93 11.43
N GLU A 36 -39.03 11.22 10.34
CA GLU A 36 -40.47 11.00 10.24
C GLU A 36 -40.84 9.50 10.26
N GLU A 37 -40.04 8.65 9.60
CA GLU A 37 -40.19 7.20 9.67
C GLU A 37 -39.96 6.67 11.09
N ASN A 38 -38.90 7.13 11.76
CA ASN A 38 -38.59 6.79 13.14
C ASN A 38 -39.71 7.22 14.08
N LYS A 39 -40.29 8.41 13.86
CA LYS A 39 -41.43 8.91 14.63
C LYS A 39 -42.65 8.01 14.51
N LYS A 40 -42.95 7.47 13.33
CA LYS A 40 -44.05 6.51 13.13
C LYS A 40 -43.83 5.17 13.84
N ARG A 41 -42.56 4.76 13.98
CA ARG A 41 -42.16 3.52 14.67
C ARG A 41 -42.08 3.68 16.19
N TRP A 42 -42.06 4.92 16.68
CA TRP A 42 -41.96 5.24 18.09
C TRP A 42 -43.25 4.85 18.83
N ARG A 43 -43.16 3.88 19.75
CA ARG A 43 -44.28 3.37 20.53
C ARG A 43 -44.22 3.81 22.01
N GLY A 44 -43.36 4.78 22.32
CA GLY A 44 -43.17 5.30 23.67
C GLY A 44 -42.46 4.35 24.62
N ARG A 45 -41.83 3.27 24.12
CA ARG A 45 -41.06 2.34 24.96
C ARG A 45 -39.69 2.92 25.28
N VAL A 46 -39.11 2.50 26.40
CA VAL A 46 -37.79 2.96 26.86
C VAL A 46 -36.70 2.74 25.79
N LEU A 47 -36.73 1.59 25.10
CA LEU A 47 -35.77 1.25 24.04
C LEU A 47 -36.06 1.91 22.68
N ASP A 48 -37.26 2.45 22.45
CA ASP A 48 -37.60 3.07 21.17
C ASP A 48 -36.77 4.33 20.91
N ALA A 49 -36.33 5.01 21.98
CA ALA A 49 -35.45 6.16 21.88
C ALA A 49 -34.05 5.81 21.34
N ASP A 50 -33.58 4.58 21.58
CA ASP A 50 -32.27 4.13 21.12
C ASP A 50 -32.32 3.49 19.73
N LEU A 51 -33.41 2.80 19.42
CA LEU A 51 -33.63 2.12 18.14
C LEU A 51 -34.13 3.07 17.04
N PHE A 52 -34.92 4.09 17.40
CA PHE A 52 -35.55 5.02 16.47
C PHE A 52 -35.33 6.48 16.92
N PRO A 53 -34.09 6.97 16.90
CA PRO A 53 -33.79 8.35 17.29
C PRO A 53 -34.47 9.34 16.34
N VAL A 54 -35.14 10.33 16.91
CA VAL A 54 -35.82 11.42 16.18
C VAL A 54 -35.16 12.73 16.57
N ILE A 55 -34.21 13.20 15.75
CA ILE A 55 -33.36 14.35 16.06
C ILE A 55 -34.20 15.63 16.17
N SER A 56 -35.19 15.77 15.30
CA SER A 56 -36.13 16.91 15.26
C SER A 56 -37.09 17.01 16.44
N PHE A 57 -37.13 16.02 17.34
CA PHE A 57 -38.04 16.03 18.50
C PHE A 57 -37.61 17.08 19.54
N THR A 58 -36.31 17.26 19.74
CA THR A 58 -35.78 18.22 20.72
C THR A 58 -35.63 19.61 20.07
N LYS A 59 -35.87 20.69 20.85
CA LYS A 59 -35.59 22.07 20.38
C LYS A 59 -34.13 22.22 19.94
N ARG A 60 -33.24 21.53 20.64
CA ARG A 60 -31.80 21.49 20.37
C ARG A 60 -31.46 20.80 19.05
N GLY A 61 -32.03 19.63 18.78
CA GLY A 61 -31.83 18.94 17.51
C GLY A 61 -32.39 19.73 16.33
N ARG A 62 -33.50 20.48 16.51
CA ARG A 62 -33.99 21.42 15.49
C ARG A 62 -33.01 22.57 15.22
N ARG A 63 -32.44 23.18 16.25
CA ARG A 63 -31.38 24.22 16.09
C ARG A 63 -30.18 23.66 15.35
N ARG A 64 -29.72 22.46 15.73
CA ARG A 64 -28.62 21.75 15.05
C ARG A 64 -28.91 21.53 13.57
N LEU A 65 -30.09 21.04 13.23
CA LEU A 65 -30.50 20.82 11.84
C LEU A 65 -30.58 22.12 11.03
N LEU A 66 -30.99 23.23 11.64
CA LEU A 66 -30.98 24.54 11.01
C LEU A 66 -29.55 25.02 10.69
N ILE A 67 -28.64 24.94 11.66
CA ILE A 67 -27.23 25.28 11.48
C ILE A 67 -26.62 24.44 10.35
N LEU A 68 -26.82 23.11 10.40
CA LEU A 68 -26.30 22.20 9.38
C LEU A 68 -26.90 22.48 8.00
N ASN A 69 -28.21 22.74 7.90
CA ASN A 69 -28.84 23.08 6.63
C ASN A 69 -28.24 24.36 6.03
N GLN A 70 -28.08 25.40 6.86
CA GLN A 70 -27.51 26.67 6.44
C GLN A 70 -26.05 26.49 5.98
N LEU A 71 -25.24 25.76 6.75
CA LEU A 71 -23.84 25.46 6.42
C LEU A 71 -23.73 24.71 5.10
N LEU A 72 -24.47 23.61 4.94
CA LEU A 72 -24.40 22.76 3.74
C LEU A 72 -24.89 23.50 2.50
N GLN A 73 -25.89 24.38 2.62
CA GLN A 73 -26.34 25.21 1.50
C GLN A 73 -25.31 26.27 1.13
N ALA A 74 -24.70 26.93 2.11
CA ALA A 74 -23.65 27.91 1.86
C ALA A 74 -22.42 27.26 1.21
N LEU A 75 -22.04 26.06 1.67
CA LEU A 75 -20.97 25.28 1.06
C LEU A 75 -21.33 24.83 -0.36
N ALA A 76 -22.54 24.33 -0.58
CA ALA A 76 -23.01 23.93 -1.91
C ALA A 76 -23.01 25.12 -2.89
N TYR A 77 -23.38 26.32 -2.43
CA TYR A 77 -23.28 27.54 -3.22
C TYR A 77 -21.82 27.86 -3.60
N CYS A 78 -20.88 27.62 -2.69
CA CYS A 78 -19.45 27.77 -2.95
C CYS A 78 -18.84 26.64 -3.82
N GLY A 79 -19.65 25.72 -4.35
CA GLY A 79 -19.19 24.62 -5.20
C GLY A 79 -18.85 23.33 -4.44
N ALA A 80 -19.21 23.22 -3.17
CA ALA A 80 -19.11 21.94 -2.46
C ALA A 80 -20.11 20.92 -3.02
N GLY A 81 -19.68 19.67 -3.09
CA GLY A 81 -20.46 18.56 -3.59
C GLY A 81 -21.31 17.90 -2.50
N THR A 82 -21.42 16.57 -2.57
CA THR A 82 -22.32 15.81 -1.70
C THR A 82 -21.86 15.85 -0.25
N ALA A 83 -22.80 16.15 0.65
CA ALA A 83 -22.64 15.93 2.08
C ALA A 83 -23.10 14.52 2.46
N LYS A 84 -22.33 13.85 3.31
CA LYS A 84 -22.63 12.56 3.92
C LYS A 84 -22.68 12.74 5.43
N THR A 85 -23.42 11.85 6.07
CA THR A 85 -23.57 11.83 7.51
C THR A 85 -23.33 10.41 8.02
N LYS A 86 -22.68 10.30 9.17
CA LYS A 86 -22.37 9.02 9.80
C LYS A 86 -23.11 8.87 11.12
N GLY A 87 -23.54 7.65 11.41
CA GLY A 87 -24.27 7.31 12.64
C GLY A 87 -25.56 8.12 12.81
N LEU A 88 -25.66 8.83 13.92
CA LEU A 88 -26.83 9.62 14.33
C LEU A 88 -26.79 11.10 13.92
N ALA A 89 -26.06 11.41 12.85
CA ALA A 89 -25.94 12.76 12.30
C ALA A 89 -25.28 13.81 13.20
N TYR A 90 -24.28 13.36 13.97
CA TYR A 90 -23.32 14.22 14.65
C TYR A 90 -22.06 14.43 13.81
N GLU A 91 -21.57 13.34 13.20
CA GLU A 91 -20.47 13.33 12.25
C GLU A 91 -21.00 13.56 10.83
N TRP A 92 -20.37 14.50 10.15
CA TRP A 92 -20.65 14.87 8.78
C TRP A 92 -19.37 14.91 7.97
N SER A 93 -19.48 14.67 6.68
CA SER A 93 -18.42 14.97 5.75
C SER A 93 -18.97 15.63 4.50
N VAL A 94 -18.23 16.57 3.96
CA VAL A 94 -18.60 17.31 2.76
C VAL A 94 -17.43 17.28 1.77
N ARG A 95 -17.73 16.97 0.51
CA ARG A 95 -16.72 17.01 -0.54
C ARG A 95 -16.56 18.44 -1.05
N ILE A 96 -15.35 18.98 -1.04
CA ILE A 96 -14.99 20.29 -1.57
C ILE A 96 -13.86 20.06 -2.57
N GLY A 97 -14.14 20.22 -3.87
CA GLY A 97 -13.23 19.78 -4.93
C GLY A 97 -12.93 18.27 -4.82
N ASP A 98 -11.66 17.95 -4.62
CA ASP A 98 -11.19 16.56 -4.46
C ASP A 98 -11.03 16.10 -3.01
N VAL A 99 -11.17 17.01 -2.06
CA VAL A 99 -10.99 16.72 -0.64
C VAL A 99 -12.34 16.49 0.04
N SER A 100 -12.37 15.53 0.97
CA SER A 100 -13.51 15.30 1.86
C SER A 100 -13.21 15.86 3.23
N VAL A 101 -13.87 16.96 3.61
CA VAL A 101 -13.71 17.57 4.93
C VAL A 101 -14.73 16.96 5.89
N ALA A 102 -14.26 16.26 6.91
CA ALA A 102 -15.09 15.74 7.99
C ALA A 102 -15.24 16.77 9.11
N PHE A 103 -16.41 16.82 9.74
CA PHE A 103 -16.70 17.74 10.83
C PHE A 103 -17.80 17.21 11.74
N GLU A 104 -17.85 17.76 12.94
CA GLU A 104 -18.85 17.45 13.94
C GLU A 104 -19.50 18.71 14.48
N LEU A 105 -20.80 18.65 14.76
CA LEU A 105 -21.51 19.66 15.53
C LEU A 105 -21.96 19.04 16.84
N LYS A 106 -21.23 19.35 17.91
CA LYS A 106 -21.39 18.78 19.24
C LYS A 106 -21.74 19.81 20.30
N ASP A 107 -21.94 19.36 21.52
CA ASP A 107 -22.17 20.26 22.65
C ASP A 107 -20.85 20.56 23.33
N VAL A 108 -20.75 21.78 23.84
CA VAL A 108 -19.69 22.16 24.75
C VAL A 108 -19.80 21.27 25.99
N ASN A 109 -18.76 20.47 26.26
CA ASN A 109 -18.72 19.45 27.31
C ASN A 109 -19.61 18.20 27.07
N ALA A 110 -19.86 17.83 25.82
CA ALA A 110 -20.48 16.54 25.51
C ALA A 110 -19.65 15.37 26.10
N PRO A 111 -20.26 14.42 26.84
CA PRO A 111 -19.54 13.26 27.32
C PRO A 111 -19.05 12.41 26.14
N MET A 112 -17.86 11.82 26.29
CA MET A 112 -17.17 11.04 25.25
C MET A 112 -17.96 9.78 24.81
N ASN A 113 -18.89 9.29 25.65
CA ASN A 113 -19.74 8.15 25.34
C ASN A 113 -21.08 8.60 24.73
N GLU A 114 -21.41 8.07 23.56
CA GLU A 114 -22.64 8.36 22.82
C GLU A 114 -23.92 8.11 23.62
N LEU A 115 -23.95 7.05 24.46
CA LEU A 115 -25.13 6.69 25.23
C LEU A 115 -25.42 7.69 26.36
N THR A 116 -24.39 8.19 27.02
CA THR A 116 -24.54 9.24 28.05
C THR A 116 -24.85 10.60 27.41
N ARG A 117 -24.32 10.87 26.21
CA ARG A 117 -24.66 12.07 25.44
C ARG A 117 -26.15 12.13 25.15
N ARG A 118 -26.76 11.02 24.68
CA ARG A 118 -28.21 10.89 24.41
C ARG A 118 -29.11 11.19 25.62
N ARG A 119 -28.73 10.72 26.83
CA ARG A 119 -29.51 10.99 28.05
C ARG A 119 -29.48 12.47 28.42
N LYS A 120 -28.32 13.13 28.24
CA LYS A 120 -28.11 14.52 28.65
C LYS A 120 -28.74 15.56 27.70
N GLU A 121 -28.97 15.23 26.42
CA GLU A 121 -29.65 16.16 25.49
C GLU A 121 -31.11 16.46 25.83
N ARG A 122 -31.72 15.72 26.78
CA ARG A 122 -33.12 15.89 27.15
C ARG A 122 -33.37 17.07 28.08
N ASP A 123 -32.37 17.51 28.84
CA ASP A 123 -32.65 18.30 30.05
C ASP A 123 -32.38 19.81 29.91
N GLU A 124 -31.42 20.30 29.12
CA GLU A 124 -31.14 21.76 29.05
C GLU A 124 -30.59 22.28 27.69
N PRO A 125 -30.87 23.54 27.31
CA PRO A 125 -30.19 24.21 26.21
C PRO A 125 -28.70 24.39 26.54
N SER A 126 -27.83 23.78 25.75
CA SER A 126 -26.38 23.83 25.92
C SER A 126 -25.74 24.47 24.68
N ASP A 127 -24.62 25.15 24.91
CA ASP A 127 -23.78 25.75 23.88
C ASP A 127 -23.31 24.67 22.89
N LEU A 128 -23.36 25.00 21.59
CA LEU A 128 -22.90 24.12 20.52
C LEU A 128 -21.46 24.45 20.13
N GLU A 129 -20.76 23.46 19.62
CA GLU A 129 -19.39 23.54 19.12
C GLU A 129 -19.29 22.81 17.79
N LEU A 130 -18.81 23.51 16.76
CA LEU A 130 -18.47 22.96 15.47
C LEU A 130 -16.97 22.72 15.41
N VAL A 131 -16.57 21.48 15.12
CA VAL A 131 -15.16 21.06 15.00
C VAL A 131 -14.96 20.43 13.65
N ILE A 132 -13.98 20.91 12.88
CA ILE A 132 -13.52 20.26 11.67
C ILE A 132 -12.47 19.22 12.05
N SER A 133 -12.69 17.98 11.63
CA SER A 133 -11.82 16.84 11.90
C SER A 133 -10.65 16.85 10.91
N CYS A 134 -9.61 17.63 11.21
CA CYS A 134 -8.37 17.66 10.45
C CYS A 134 -7.16 17.75 11.39
N GLU A 135 -5.96 17.54 10.83
CA GLU A 135 -4.72 17.78 11.58
C GLU A 135 -4.60 19.27 11.94
N PRO A 136 -4.11 19.58 13.16
CA PRO A 136 -4.00 20.95 13.61
C PRO A 136 -2.99 21.71 12.74
N THR A 137 -3.50 22.63 11.93
CA THR A 137 -2.68 23.47 11.06
C THR A 137 -2.53 24.85 11.68
N VAL A 138 -1.29 25.30 11.86
CA VAL A 138 -1.00 26.59 12.50
C VAL A 138 -1.65 27.74 11.72
N GLY A 139 -2.42 28.57 12.44
CA GLY A 139 -3.06 29.75 11.88
C GLY A 139 -4.42 29.51 11.21
N ILE A 140 -4.86 28.25 11.08
CA ILE A 140 -6.18 27.91 10.55
C ILE A 140 -7.12 27.59 11.70
N LYS A 141 -8.23 28.31 11.78
CA LYS A 141 -9.28 28.03 12.77
C LYS A 141 -10.10 26.83 12.31
N THR A 142 -10.16 25.80 13.15
CA THR A 142 -10.86 24.53 12.90
C THR A 142 -12.06 24.33 13.85
N GLU A 143 -12.21 25.20 14.85
CA GLU A 143 -13.20 25.08 15.92
C GLU A 143 -13.97 26.39 16.12
N TRP A 144 -15.30 26.28 16.25
CA TRP A 144 -16.19 27.41 16.53
C TRP A 144 -17.20 27.01 17.61
N CYS A 145 -17.23 27.74 18.72
CA CYS A 145 -18.19 27.53 19.79
C CYS A 145 -19.21 28.66 19.86
N ASP A 146 -20.38 28.34 20.43
CA ASP A 146 -21.32 29.34 20.91
C ASP A 146 -20.68 30.17 22.02
N SER A 147 -20.99 31.47 22.01
CA SER A 147 -20.65 32.40 23.08
C SER A 147 -21.81 33.36 23.30
N ALA A 148 -21.92 33.91 24.51
CA ALA A 148 -22.99 34.83 24.87
C ALA A 148 -23.13 36.05 23.92
N SER A 149 -22.02 36.49 23.33
CA SER A 149 -21.99 37.62 22.39
C SER A 149 -22.02 37.20 20.92
N ARG A 150 -21.70 35.93 20.59
CA ARG A 150 -21.54 35.47 19.22
C ARG A 150 -22.00 34.01 19.05
N PRO A 151 -23.27 33.78 18.69
CA PRO A 151 -23.77 32.42 18.42
C PRO A 151 -23.15 31.87 17.12
N ILE A 152 -23.08 30.54 16.98
CA ILE A 152 -22.55 29.86 15.79
C ILE A 152 -23.22 30.34 14.50
N GLU A 153 -24.53 30.61 14.53
CA GLU A 153 -25.28 31.13 13.39
C GLU A 153 -24.72 32.46 12.86
N ALA A 154 -24.19 33.30 13.74
CA ALA A 154 -23.54 34.56 13.38
C ALA A 154 -22.11 34.38 12.87
N GLN A 155 -21.49 33.22 13.13
CA GLN A 155 -20.14 32.86 12.68
C GLN A 155 -20.15 32.13 11.33
N MET A 156 -21.32 31.91 10.72
CA MET A 156 -21.47 31.03 9.55
C MET A 156 -20.55 31.37 8.37
N ARG A 157 -20.33 32.65 8.06
CA ARG A 157 -19.41 33.05 6.97
C ARG A 157 -17.96 32.68 7.28
N GLU A 158 -17.56 32.86 8.54
CA GLU A 158 -16.22 32.50 9.00
C GLU A 158 -16.02 30.97 8.96
N ILE A 159 -17.04 30.22 9.38
CA ILE A 159 -17.07 28.76 9.30
C ILE A 159 -16.90 28.30 7.85
N VAL A 160 -17.75 28.80 6.93
CA VAL A 160 -17.68 28.46 5.50
C VAL A 160 -16.31 28.78 4.91
N ALA A 161 -15.73 29.94 5.24
CA ALA A 161 -14.37 30.28 4.81
C ALA A 161 -13.34 29.28 5.36
N GLY A 162 -13.45 28.88 6.63
CA GLY A 162 -12.61 27.86 7.24
C GLY A 162 -12.64 26.53 6.50
N PHE A 163 -13.82 26.03 6.14
CA PHE A 163 -13.97 24.81 5.34
C PHE A 163 -13.24 24.90 3.99
N LEU A 164 -13.38 26.02 3.28
CA LEU A 164 -12.73 26.22 1.98
C LEU A 164 -11.20 26.30 2.11
N ILE A 165 -10.71 26.97 3.15
CA ILE A 165 -9.26 27.10 3.42
C ILE A 165 -8.68 25.73 3.78
N ILE A 166 -9.35 24.98 4.66
CA ILE A 166 -8.91 23.64 5.08
C ILE A 166 -8.90 22.69 3.88
N ALA A 167 -9.95 22.69 3.06
CA ALA A 167 -10.00 21.86 1.87
C ALA A 167 -8.85 22.14 0.91
N GLU A 168 -8.53 23.41 0.64
CA GLU A 168 -7.40 23.78 -0.22
C GLU A 168 -6.05 23.40 0.40
N PHE A 169 -5.88 23.61 1.72
CA PHE A 169 -4.64 23.26 2.41
C PHE A 169 -4.41 21.74 2.40
N SER A 170 -5.43 20.96 2.75
CA SER A 170 -5.39 19.50 2.67
C SER A 170 -5.11 19.03 1.24
N TYR A 171 -5.72 19.63 0.23
CA TYR A 171 -5.46 19.27 -1.17
C TYR A 171 -3.99 19.46 -1.55
N ARG A 172 -3.40 20.59 -1.16
CA ARG A 172 -1.98 20.87 -1.42
C ARG A 172 -1.06 19.91 -0.68
N SER A 173 -1.37 19.60 0.57
CA SER A 173 -0.61 18.63 1.35
C SER A 173 -0.66 17.25 0.70
N ASP A 174 -1.86 16.77 0.37
CA ASP A 174 -2.06 15.46 -0.25
C ASP A 174 -1.32 15.33 -1.60
N GLU A 175 -1.29 16.41 -2.39
CA GLU A 175 -0.59 16.39 -3.68
C GLU A 175 0.95 16.39 -3.52
N ILE A 176 1.48 17.09 -2.51
CA ILE A 176 2.91 17.02 -2.15
C ILE A 176 3.27 15.58 -1.74
N ASP A 177 2.50 15.00 -0.82
CA ASP A 177 2.73 13.65 -0.31
C ASP A 177 2.61 12.61 -1.43
N ARG A 178 1.68 12.82 -2.37
CA ARG A 178 1.51 11.97 -3.55
C ARG A 178 2.73 12.03 -4.46
N VAL A 179 3.24 13.22 -4.76
CA VAL A 179 4.44 13.38 -5.59
C VAL A 179 5.65 12.74 -4.92
N GLU A 180 5.79 12.90 -3.61
CA GLU A 180 6.90 12.30 -2.86
C GLU A 180 6.82 10.77 -2.84
N ARG A 181 5.63 10.20 -2.63
CA ARG A 181 5.40 8.76 -2.72
C ARG A 181 5.73 8.21 -4.11
N LEU A 182 5.29 8.87 -5.17
CA LEU A 182 5.60 8.46 -6.54
C LEU A 182 7.10 8.51 -6.84
N ARG A 183 7.84 9.47 -6.26
CA ARG A 183 9.30 9.52 -6.37
C ARG A 183 9.97 8.35 -5.65
N GLN A 184 9.50 8.00 -4.45
CA GLN A 184 10.00 6.86 -3.69
C GLN A 184 9.73 5.54 -4.42
N GLU A 185 8.49 5.31 -4.85
CA GLU A 185 8.10 4.11 -5.62
C GLU A 185 8.95 3.95 -6.90
N LYS A 186 9.21 5.06 -7.61
CA LYS A 186 10.07 5.04 -8.79
C LYS A 186 11.52 4.66 -8.44
N ALA A 187 12.08 5.22 -7.37
CA ALA A 187 13.43 4.93 -6.94
C ALA A 187 13.59 3.47 -6.48
N GLU A 188 12.58 2.92 -5.79
CA GLU A 188 12.54 1.52 -5.37
C GLU A 188 12.50 0.57 -6.59
N LEU A 189 11.64 0.86 -7.57
CA LEU A 189 11.57 0.09 -8.81
C LEU A 189 12.88 0.15 -9.60
N GLU A 190 13.53 1.30 -9.68
CA GLU A 190 14.83 1.44 -10.33
C GLU A 190 15.91 0.63 -9.61
N ALA A 191 15.96 0.68 -8.27
CA ALA A 191 16.89 -0.10 -7.47
C ALA A 191 16.68 -1.62 -7.63
N GLU A 192 15.42 -2.06 -7.65
CA GLU A 192 15.04 -3.47 -7.85
C GLU A 192 15.48 -3.97 -9.24
N ILE A 193 15.25 -3.16 -10.28
CA ILE A 193 15.71 -3.49 -11.65
C ILE A 193 17.24 -3.61 -11.70
N GLN A 194 17.98 -2.72 -11.03
CA GLN A 194 19.44 -2.79 -11.00
C GLN A 194 19.94 -4.01 -10.22
N ARG A 195 19.31 -4.33 -9.08
CA ARG A 195 19.63 -5.52 -8.30
C ARG A 195 19.46 -6.79 -9.12
N HIS A 196 18.32 -6.96 -9.77
CA HIS A 196 18.07 -8.12 -10.62
C HIS A 196 19.02 -8.22 -11.83
N LYS A 197 19.43 -7.08 -12.41
CA LYS A 197 20.44 -7.09 -13.46
C LYS A 197 21.80 -7.56 -12.94
N GLN A 198 22.19 -7.09 -11.76
CA GLN A 198 23.46 -7.46 -11.14
C GLN A 198 23.48 -8.93 -10.70
N GLU A 199 22.39 -9.43 -10.12
CA GLU A 199 22.22 -10.84 -9.76
C GLU A 199 22.34 -11.74 -11.00
N ARG A 200 21.62 -11.43 -12.09
CA ARG A 200 21.73 -12.21 -13.33
C ARG A 200 23.14 -12.20 -13.93
N LEU A 201 23.83 -11.06 -13.84
CA LEU A 201 25.21 -10.96 -14.33
C LEU A 201 26.15 -11.82 -13.46
N GLN A 202 25.95 -11.83 -12.14
CA GLN A 202 26.71 -12.68 -11.22
C GLN A 202 26.44 -14.16 -11.48
N GLU A 203 25.17 -14.57 -11.61
CA GLU A 203 24.79 -15.95 -11.95
C GLU A 203 25.41 -16.41 -13.27
N GLN A 204 25.43 -15.55 -14.30
CA GLN A 204 26.07 -15.86 -15.57
C GLN A 204 27.59 -16.00 -15.45
N LEU A 205 28.24 -15.12 -14.69
CA LEU A 205 29.69 -15.19 -14.46
C LEU A 205 30.07 -16.43 -13.66
N ASP A 206 29.31 -16.77 -12.63
CA ASP A 206 29.55 -17.93 -11.79
C ASP A 206 29.27 -19.22 -12.55
N GLY A 207 28.20 -19.25 -13.38
CA GLY A 207 27.94 -20.35 -14.30
C GLY A 207 29.10 -20.57 -15.29
N TRP A 208 29.65 -19.50 -15.86
CA TRP A 208 30.80 -19.61 -16.77
C TRP A 208 32.06 -20.12 -16.07
N LYS A 209 32.34 -19.64 -14.85
CA LYS A 209 33.47 -20.12 -14.04
C LYS A 209 33.34 -21.59 -13.70
N ASN A 210 32.17 -22.02 -13.23
CA ASN A 210 31.94 -23.42 -12.87
C ASN A 210 32.09 -24.35 -14.08
N ALA A 211 31.55 -23.96 -15.25
CA ALA A 211 31.69 -24.73 -16.48
C ALA A 211 33.13 -24.78 -17.02
N GLU A 212 33.94 -23.75 -16.73
CA GLU A 212 35.36 -23.72 -17.07
C GLU A 212 36.19 -24.57 -16.09
N GLU A 213 35.85 -24.56 -14.80
CA GLU A 213 36.48 -25.43 -13.79
C GLU A 213 36.18 -26.90 -14.04
N GLU A 214 34.95 -27.24 -14.42
CA GLU A 214 34.54 -28.60 -14.81
C GLU A 214 35.35 -29.07 -16.03
N ARG A 215 35.37 -28.28 -17.12
CA ARG A 215 36.18 -28.59 -18.31
C ARG A 215 37.67 -28.77 -18.00
N ARG A 216 38.22 -28.00 -17.05
CA ARG A 216 39.61 -28.17 -16.60
C ARG A 216 39.79 -29.45 -15.80
N GLY A 217 38.84 -29.80 -14.93
CA GLY A 217 38.84 -31.04 -14.17
C GLY A 217 38.83 -32.26 -15.09
N ASP A 218 37.94 -32.26 -16.08
CA ASP A 218 37.82 -33.34 -17.07
C ASP A 218 39.13 -33.52 -17.85
N LEU A 219 39.70 -32.42 -18.36
CA LEU A 219 40.97 -32.46 -19.07
C LEU A 219 42.12 -33.02 -18.21
N LEU A 220 42.19 -32.65 -16.93
CA LEU A 220 43.22 -33.16 -16.02
C LEU A 220 43.04 -34.66 -15.77
N MET A 221 41.80 -35.12 -15.64
CA MET A 221 41.47 -36.54 -15.50
C MET A 221 41.88 -37.32 -16.76
N GLU A 222 41.53 -36.83 -17.95
CA GLU A 222 41.96 -37.43 -19.23
C GLU A 222 43.49 -37.52 -19.32
N VAL A 223 44.22 -36.47 -18.92
CA VAL A 223 45.68 -36.48 -18.93
C VAL A 223 46.25 -37.53 -17.95
N GLU A 224 45.63 -37.72 -16.78
CA GLU A 224 46.04 -38.77 -15.85
C GLU A 224 45.77 -40.18 -16.40
N GLU A 225 44.61 -40.40 -17.02
CA GLU A 225 44.27 -41.68 -17.64
C GLU A 225 45.22 -42.02 -18.79
N TRP A 226 45.52 -41.03 -19.64
CA TRP A 226 46.51 -41.17 -20.70
C TRP A 226 47.91 -41.51 -20.15
N LYS A 227 48.38 -40.83 -19.11
CA LYS A 227 49.67 -41.14 -18.46
C LYS A 227 49.70 -42.56 -17.92
N LYS A 228 48.65 -43.00 -17.21
CA LYS A 228 48.54 -44.37 -16.70
C LYS A 228 48.61 -45.39 -17.83
N ALA A 229 47.92 -45.15 -18.94
CA ALA A 229 47.99 -46.04 -20.10
C ALA A 229 49.39 -46.09 -20.73
N GLN A 230 50.11 -44.96 -20.81
CA GLN A 230 51.50 -44.92 -21.28
C GLN A 230 52.45 -45.67 -20.35
N GLU A 231 52.29 -45.52 -19.03
CA GLU A 231 53.07 -46.27 -18.03
C GLU A 231 52.85 -47.78 -18.14
N ILE A 232 51.59 -48.22 -18.35
CA ILE A 232 51.26 -49.63 -18.58
C ILE A 232 51.94 -50.13 -19.87
N ARG A 233 51.88 -49.37 -20.97
CA ARG A 233 52.55 -49.73 -22.24
C ARG A 233 54.06 -49.87 -22.07
N ALA A 234 54.70 -48.89 -21.41
CA ALA A 234 56.13 -48.93 -21.14
C ALA A 234 56.52 -50.14 -20.26
N PHE A 235 55.69 -50.50 -19.27
CA PHE A 235 55.92 -51.67 -18.43
C PHE A 235 55.78 -52.99 -19.21
N ILE A 236 54.79 -53.09 -20.10
CA ILE A 236 54.61 -54.25 -20.99
C ILE A 236 55.84 -54.43 -21.88
N ASP A 237 56.31 -53.35 -22.51
CA ASP A 237 57.49 -53.37 -23.39
C ASP A 237 58.75 -53.81 -22.63
N ALA A 238 58.97 -53.26 -21.44
CA ALA A 238 60.10 -53.64 -20.59
C ALA A 238 60.05 -55.13 -20.19
N ARG A 239 58.86 -55.66 -19.87
CA ARG A 239 58.67 -57.06 -19.49
C ARG A 239 58.82 -58.02 -20.67
N LEU A 240 58.32 -57.65 -21.85
CA LEU A 240 58.55 -58.41 -23.09
C LEU A 240 60.04 -58.43 -23.44
N LEU A 241 60.75 -57.33 -23.25
CA LEU A 241 62.20 -57.26 -23.49
C LEU A 241 62.97 -58.20 -22.55
N ALA A 242 62.61 -58.25 -21.26
CA ALA A 242 63.20 -59.16 -20.28
C ALA A 242 62.88 -60.64 -20.55
N ALA A 243 61.73 -60.95 -21.13
CA ALA A 243 61.32 -62.31 -21.45
C ALA A 243 62.02 -62.89 -22.71
N LYS A 244 62.67 -62.04 -23.54
CA LYS A 244 63.37 -62.49 -24.76
C LYS A 244 64.51 -63.48 -24.48
N ASP A 245 65.13 -63.38 -23.32
CA ASP A 245 66.24 -64.24 -22.89
C ASP A 245 65.77 -65.56 -22.23
N GLY A 246 64.44 -65.78 -22.13
CA GLY A 246 63.81 -66.97 -21.54
C GLY A 246 63.60 -68.13 -22.51
N THR A 247 63.03 -69.23 -21.99
CA THR A 247 62.69 -70.40 -22.80
C THR A 247 61.56 -70.08 -23.79
N PRO A 248 61.39 -70.88 -24.87
CA PRO A 248 60.31 -70.66 -25.84
C PRO A 248 58.91 -70.65 -25.19
N GLU A 249 58.68 -71.47 -24.17
CA GLU A 249 57.42 -71.53 -23.43
C GLU A 249 57.18 -70.27 -22.58
N ASP A 250 58.25 -69.69 -22.01
CA ASP A 250 58.18 -68.42 -21.25
C ASP A 250 57.84 -67.23 -22.16
N ARG A 251 58.31 -67.25 -23.42
CA ARG A 251 58.01 -66.23 -24.42
C ARG A 251 56.55 -66.24 -24.84
N ASP A 252 55.99 -67.42 -25.14
CA ASP A 252 54.58 -67.57 -25.50
C ASP A 252 53.64 -67.14 -24.36
N LEU A 253 53.99 -67.45 -23.10
CA LEU A 253 53.22 -67.02 -21.93
C LEU A 253 53.28 -65.50 -21.75
N ALA A 254 54.44 -64.88 -21.99
CA ALA A 254 54.63 -63.44 -21.91
C ALA A 254 53.86 -62.68 -23.00
N GLU A 255 53.79 -63.20 -24.23
CA GLU A 255 53.02 -62.59 -25.33
C GLU A 255 51.50 -62.62 -25.09
N ARG A 256 50.98 -63.74 -24.56
CA ARG A 256 49.55 -63.84 -24.20
C ARG A 256 49.18 -62.87 -23.08
N TRP A 257 50.04 -62.75 -22.06
CA TRP A 257 49.87 -61.78 -20.99
C TRP A 257 49.96 -60.34 -21.51
N ALA A 258 50.91 -60.03 -22.39
CA ALA A 258 51.08 -58.71 -22.99
C ALA A 258 49.87 -58.29 -23.83
N SER A 259 49.28 -59.23 -24.58
CA SER A 259 48.07 -58.97 -25.37
C SER A 259 46.88 -58.58 -24.48
N TRP A 260 46.69 -59.28 -23.36
CA TRP A 260 45.68 -58.91 -22.36
C TRP A 260 45.99 -57.55 -21.71
N ALA A 261 47.23 -57.31 -21.30
CA ALA A 261 47.62 -56.06 -20.65
C ALA A 261 47.52 -54.84 -21.60
N MET A 262 47.80 -55.02 -22.90
CA MET A 262 47.56 -54.00 -23.93
C MET A 262 46.08 -53.66 -24.09
N SER A 263 45.19 -54.65 -23.98
CA SER A 263 43.73 -54.40 -24.00
C SER A 263 43.28 -53.54 -22.81
N ILE A 264 43.89 -53.71 -21.64
CA ILE A 264 43.62 -52.87 -20.46
C ILE A 264 44.15 -51.45 -20.67
N ALA A 265 45.36 -51.29 -21.22
CA ALA A 265 45.90 -49.97 -21.53
C ALA A 265 45.04 -49.22 -22.55
N ALA A 266 44.52 -49.91 -23.58
CA ALA A 266 43.63 -49.33 -24.57
C ALA A 266 42.25 -48.93 -23.99
N ALA A 267 41.73 -49.70 -23.03
CA ALA A 267 40.48 -49.39 -22.34
C ALA A 267 40.61 -48.21 -21.35
N ILE A 268 41.82 -47.87 -20.91
CA ILE A 268 42.07 -46.72 -20.01
C ILE A 268 42.44 -45.47 -20.80
N ASP A 269 43.13 -45.61 -21.94
CA ASP A 269 43.58 -44.46 -22.74
C ASP A 269 42.40 -43.72 -23.38
N PRO A 270 42.15 -42.46 -22.98
CA PRO A 270 41.02 -41.67 -23.47
C PRO A 270 41.07 -41.44 -24.99
N ILE A 271 42.27 -41.39 -25.59
CA ILE A 271 42.43 -41.16 -27.04
C ILE A 271 41.96 -42.36 -27.87
N THR A 272 42.16 -43.58 -27.36
CA THR A 272 41.67 -44.80 -28.04
C THR A 272 40.21 -45.08 -27.77
N LYS A 273 39.68 -44.63 -26.62
CA LYS A 273 38.24 -44.68 -26.31
C LYS A 273 37.44 -43.77 -27.24
N ASP A 274 37.82 -42.49 -27.37
CA ASP A 274 37.13 -41.55 -28.26
C ASP A 274 37.09 -42.05 -29.71
N ARG A 275 38.17 -42.71 -30.15
CA ARG A 275 38.28 -43.28 -31.49
C ARG A 275 37.42 -44.53 -31.72
N ALA A 276 37.02 -45.22 -30.65
CA ALA A 276 36.06 -46.33 -30.71
C ALA A 276 34.62 -45.81 -30.72
N ASP A 277 34.32 -44.76 -29.93
CA ASP A 277 33.00 -44.15 -29.86
C ASP A 277 32.62 -43.35 -31.14
N GLU A 278 33.59 -42.75 -31.84
CA GLU A 278 33.36 -42.13 -33.17
C GLU A 278 33.06 -43.12 -34.30
N ASN A 279 33.40 -44.42 -34.15
CA ASN A 279 33.14 -45.45 -35.17
C ASN A 279 31.79 -46.17 -34.99
N ASP A 280 31.09 -45.93 -33.87
CA ASP A 280 29.77 -46.51 -33.56
C ASP A 280 28.61 -45.51 -33.75
N GLN A 281 28.86 -44.32 -34.32
CA GLN A 281 27.86 -43.34 -34.79
C GLN A 281 27.70 -43.35 -36.31
#